data_AF-A0A847NCL5-F1
#
_entry.id   AF-A0A847NCL5-F1
#
_cell.length_a   1.000
_cell.length_b   1.000
_cell.length_c   1.000
_cell.angle_alpha   90.00
_cell.angle_beta   90.00
_cell.angle_gamma   90.00
#
_symmetry.space_group_name_H-M   'P 1'
#
loop_
_entity.id
_entity.type
_entity.pdbx_description
1 polymer ?
#
loop_
_entity_poly.entity_id
_entity_poly.type
_entity_poly.pdbx_seq_one_letter_code
_entity_poly.pdbx_strand_id
1 'polypeptide(L)'
;MHFEQEQNRYIYVLSAVFLFALIAVIGKTVINKGISIIGADRASITATSELPITILLSFFALGEKMELVQLAGMLLIMCSIIMLQYEDILEGD
;
A
#
# COMPACT_ATOMS: atom_id res chain seq x y z
N MET A 1 -16.49 3.09 -39.01
CA MET A 1 -15.18 3.28 -38.34
C MET A 1 -15.27 4.10 -37.03
N HIS A 2 -16.13 5.12 -36.89
CA HIS A 2 -16.29 5.84 -35.61
C HIS A 2 -17.08 5.08 -34.51
N PHE A 3 -18.06 4.25 -34.87
CA PHE A 3 -18.86 3.48 -33.90
C PHE A 3 -18.08 2.34 -33.21
N GLU A 4 -17.13 1.69 -33.91
CA GLU A 4 -16.31 0.61 -33.32
C GLU A 4 -15.30 1.14 -32.30
N GLN A 5 -14.79 2.37 -32.49
CA GLN A 5 -13.91 3.05 -31.52
C GLN A 5 -14.61 3.28 -30.18
N GLU A 6 -15.90 3.64 -30.23
CA GLU A 6 -16.70 3.88 -29.04
C GLU A 6 -17.02 2.58 -28.29
N GLN A 7 -17.41 1.54 -29.02
CA GLN A 7 -17.68 0.21 -28.45
C GLN A 7 -16.43 -0.40 -27.79
N ASN A 8 -15.26 -0.30 -28.43
CA ASN A 8 -14.00 -0.79 -27.86
C ASN A 8 -13.63 -0.06 -26.56
N ARG A 9 -13.87 1.25 -26.47
CA ARG A 9 -13.64 2.04 -25.25
C ARG A 9 -14.45 1.50 -24.07
N TYR A 10 -15.71 1.14 -24.27
CA TYR A 10 -16.54 0.56 -23.21
C TYR A 10 -16.01 -0.80 -22.73
N ILE A 11 -15.54 -1.65 -23.64
CA ILE A 11 -14.97 -2.97 -23.29
C ILE A 11 -13.69 -2.81 -22.46
N TYR A 12 -12.83 -1.82 -22.78
CA TYR A 12 -11.64 -1.54 -21.96
C TYR A 12 -11.99 -1.04 -20.56
N VAL A 13 -12.98 -0.14 -20.44
CA VAL A 13 -13.40 0.36 -19.13
C VAL A 13 -14.02 -0.77 -18.30
N LEU A 14 -14.89 -1.60 -18.90
CA LEU A 14 -15.53 -2.71 -18.21
C LEU A 14 -14.50 -3.74 -17.72
N SER A 15 -13.52 -4.09 -18.57
CA SER A 15 -12.46 -5.04 -18.21
C SER A 15 -11.51 -4.49 -17.15
N ALA A 16 -11.15 -3.20 -17.21
CA ALA A 16 -10.33 -2.55 -16.18
C ALA A 16 -11.05 -2.53 -14.82
N VAL A 17 -12.33 -2.14 -14.79
CA VAL A 17 -13.13 -2.14 -13.56
C VAL A 17 -13.25 -3.54 -12.97
N PHE A 18 -13.48 -4.55 -13.81
CA PHE A 18 -13.53 -5.94 -13.37
C PHE A 18 -12.20 -6.40 -12.74
N LEU A 19 -11.07 -6.05 -13.36
CA LEU A 19 -9.74 -6.39 -12.87
C LEU A 19 -9.45 -5.69 -11.52
N PHE A 20 -9.75 -4.40 -11.39
CA PHE A 20 -9.60 -3.68 -10.12
C PHE A 20 -10.50 -4.26 -9.02
N ALA A 21 -11.73 -4.64 -9.34
CA ALA A 21 -12.63 -5.27 -8.39
C ALA A 21 -12.06 -6.60 -7.88
N LEU A 22 -11.50 -7.42 -8.78
CA LEU A 22 -10.88 -8.69 -8.43
C LEU A 22 -9.65 -8.49 -7.52
N ILE A 23 -8.77 -7.55 -7.85
CA ILE A 23 -7.61 -7.19 -7.00
C ILE A 23 -8.08 -6.74 -5.61
N ALA A 24 -9.10 -5.88 -5.55
CA ALA A 24 -9.61 -5.35 -4.28
C ALA A 24 -10.19 -6.46 -3.38
N VAL A 25 -10.97 -7.40 -3.93
CA VAL A 25 -11.55 -8.51 -3.16
C VAL A 25 -10.47 -9.44 -2.63
N ILE A 26 -9.47 -9.78 -3.45
CA ILE A 26 -8.35 -10.62 -3.02
C ILE A 26 -7.54 -9.90 -1.94
N GLY A 27 -7.18 -8.64 -2.18
CA GLY A 27 -6.41 -7.81 -1.24
C GLY A 27 -7.11 -7.72 0.11
N LYS A 28 -8.40 -7.40 0.14
CA LYS A 28 -9.19 -7.35 1.37
C LYS A 28 -9.18 -8.68 2.12
N THR A 29 -9.33 -9.79 1.40
CA THR A 29 -9.37 -11.13 2.01
C THR A 29 -8.01 -11.48 2.65
N VAL A 30 -6.91 -11.15 1.97
CA VAL A 30 -5.56 -11.37 2.49
C VAL A 30 -5.28 -10.48 3.70
N ILE A 31 -5.64 -9.19 3.64
CA ILE A 31 -5.48 -8.24 4.76
C ILE A 31 -6.25 -8.73 5.98
N ASN A 32 -7.52 -9.10 5.82
CA ASN A 32 -8.35 -9.58 6.93
C ASN A 32 -7.79 -10.85 7.57
N LYS A 33 -7.27 -11.78 6.76
CA LYS A 33 -6.56 -12.96 7.29
C LYS A 33 -5.28 -12.57 8.03
N GLY A 34 -4.51 -11.62 7.49
CA GLY A 34 -3.31 -11.10 8.14
C GLY A 34 -3.62 -10.49 9.51
N ILE A 35 -4.60 -9.59 9.57
CA ILE A 35 -5.09 -8.97 10.81
C ILE A 35 -5.50 -10.03 11.84
N SER A 36 -6.19 -11.10 11.41
CA SER A 36 -6.58 -12.19 12.31
C SER A 36 -5.39 -12.97 12.89
N ILE A 37 -4.23 -12.96 12.23
CA ILE A 37 -3.02 -13.68 12.67
C ILE A 37 -2.17 -12.82 13.60
N ILE A 38 -1.97 -11.53 13.25
CA ILE A 38 -1.04 -10.64 13.96
C ILE A 38 -1.75 -9.66 14.92
N GLY A 39 -3.07 -9.60 14.91
CA GLY A 39 -3.86 -8.60 15.66
C GLY A 39 -4.02 -7.29 14.88
N ALA A 40 -5.07 -6.55 15.23
CA ALA A 40 -5.41 -5.28 14.56
C ALA A 40 -4.34 -4.20 14.79
N ASP A 41 -3.75 -4.15 15.98
CA ASP A 41 -2.77 -3.13 16.36
C ASP A 41 -1.48 -3.28 15.56
N ARG A 42 -0.87 -4.48 15.58
CA ARG A 42 0.33 -4.79 14.78
C ARG A 42 0.09 -4.67 13.27
N ALA A 43 -1.10 -5.01 12.81
CA ALA A 43 -1.47 -4.84 11.41
C ALA A 43 -1.56 -3.37 11.01
N SER A 44 -2.08 -2.49 11.87
CA SER A 44 -2.11 -1.04 11.65
C SER A 44 -0.70 -0.46 11.52
N ILE A 45 0.23 -0.88 12.40
CA ILE A 45 1.64 -0.47 12.34
C ILE A 45 2.32 -0.98 11.06
N THR A 46 1.99 -2.19 10.63
CA THR A 46 2.51 -2.75 9.37
C THR A 46 1.97 -1.96 8.18
N ALA A 47 0.70 -1.56 8.21
CA ALA A 47 0.09 -0.76 7.13
C ALA A 47 0.73 0.63 7.02
N THR A 48 1.08 1.29 8.13
CA THR A 48 1.80 2.58 8.07
C THR A 48 3.23 2.45 7.50
N SER A 49 3.82 1.25 7.60
CA SER A 49 5.12 0.93 6.97
C SER A 49 5.06 0.88 5.43
N GLU A 50 3.86 0.85 4.84
CA GLU A 50 3.68 0.94 3.39
C GLU A 50 4.23 2.25 2.81
N LEU A 51 4.10 3.36 3.55
CA LEU A 51 4.56 4.68 3.11
C LEU A 51 6.07 4.70 2.80
N PRO A 52 6.97 4.36 3.74
CA PRO A 52 8.40 4.34 3.46
C PRO A 52 8.78 3.32 2.36
N ILE A 53 8.10 2.18 2.30
CA ILE A 53 8.32 1.18 1.24
C ILE A 53 7.94 1.76 -0.13
N THR A 54 6.83 2.48 -0.22
CA THR A 54 6.38 3.14 -1.46
C THR A 54 7.39 4.18 -1.92
N ILE A 55 7.91 5.00 -1.00
CA ILE A 55 8.95 5.99 -1.31
C ILE A 55 10.22 5.31 -1.83
N LEU A 56 10.64 4.20 -1.21
CA LEU A 56 11.76 3.38 -1.72
C LEU A 56 11.47 2.81 -3.10
N LEU A 57 10.25 2.32 -3.35
CA LEU A 57 9.84 1.81 -4.65
C LEU A 57 9.82 2.90 -5.72
N SER A 58 9.35 4.11 -5.41
CA SER A 58 9.39 5.24 -6.34
C SER A 58 10.83 5.57 -6.75
N PHE A 59 11.79 5.49 -5.81
CA PHE A 59 13.20 5.69 -6.11
C PHE A 59 13.77 4.58 -7.01
N PHE A 60 13.53 3.30 -6.66
CA PHE A 60 14.14 2.16 -7.37
C PHE A 60 13.42 1.74 -8.65
N ALA A 61 12.09 1.68 -8.64
CA ALA A 61 11.29 1.18 -9.75
C ALA A 61 10.96 2.28 -10.77
N LEU A 62 10.70 3.51 -10.29
CA LEU A 62 10.39 4.65 -11.16
C LEU A 62 11.62 5.51 -11.51
N GLY A 63 12.69 5.41 -10.73
CA GLY A 63 13.90 6.23 -10.93
C GLY A 63 13.70 7.71 -10.55
N GLU A 64 12.69 8.02 -9.72
CA GLU A 64 12.42 9.39 -9.30
C GLU A 64 13.52 9.93 -8.38
N LYS A 65 13.86 11.20 -8.55
CA LYS A 65 14.78 11.89 -7.64
C LYS A 65 14.02 12.32 -6.39
N MET A 66 14.37 11.69 -5.28
CA MET A 66 13.81 11.97 -3.96
C MET A 66 14.20 13.38 -3.51
N GLU A 67 13.20 14.19 -3.13
CA GLU A 67 13.46 15.49 -2.50
C GLU A 67 13.96 15.28 -1.05
N LEU A 68 14.78 16.20 -0.55
CA LEU A 68 15.29 16.15 0.83
C LEU A 68 14.17 16.07 1.87
N VAL A 69 13.02 16.71 1.61
CA VAL A 69 11.84 16.67 2.49
C VAL A 69 11.21 15.27 2.51
N GLN A 70 11.15 14.57 1.37
CA GLN A 70 10.63 13.19 1.31
C GLN A 70 11.52 12.23 2.09
N LEU A 71 12.84 12.40 1.99
CA LEU A 71 13.80 11.56 2.71
C LEU A 71 13.77 11.83 4.23
N ALA A 72 13.64 13.09 4.63
CA ALA A 72 13.45 13.46 6.03
C ALA A 72 12.11 12.91 6.59
N GLY A 73 11.04 13.01 5.80
CA GLY A 73 9.72 12.47 6.15
C GLY A 73 9.74 10.94 6.29
N MET A 74 10.36 10.23 5.35
CA MET A 74 10.56 8.77 5.42
C MET A 74 11.28 8.39 6.71
N LEU A 75 12.38 9.07 7.04
CA LEU A 75 13.16 8.79 8.23
C LEU A 75 12.35 9.01 9.52
N LEU A 76 11.57 10.09 9.57
CA LEU A 76 10.69 10.39 10.71
C LEU A 76 9.61 9.31 10.89
N ILE A 77 8.95 8.89 9.80
CA ILE A 77 7.95 7.80 9.83
C ILE A 77 8.59 6.50 10.31
N MET A 78 9.76 6.15 9.78
CA MET A 78 10.50 4.94 10.21
C MET A 78 10.83 4.97 11.71
N CYS A 79 11.33 6.10 12.23
CA CYS A 79 11.58 6.24 13.67
C CYS A 79 10.30 6.08 14.51
N SER A 80 9.19 6.67 14.07
CA SER A 80 7.90 6.54 14.74
C SER A 80 7.41 5.09 14.78
N ILE A 81 7.51 4.37 13.67
CA ILE A 81 7.10 2.96 13.57
C ILE A 81 7.95 2.08 14.47
N ILE A 82 9.27 2.30 14.49
CA ILE A 82 10.19 1.53 15.35
C ILE A 82 9.85 1.76 16.83
N MET A 83 9.65 3.02 17.24
CA MET A 83 9.29 3.34 18.63
C MET A 83 7.96 2.66 19.03
N LEU A 84 6.96 2.72 18.16
CA LEU A 84 5.65 2.12 18.39
C LEU A 84 5.72 0.58 18.46
N GLN A 85 6.53 -0.06 17.60
CA GLN A 85 6.80 -1.50 17.68
C GLN A 85 7.54 -1.90 18.96
N TYR A 86 8.46 -1.05 19.45
CA TYR A 86 9.17 -1.30 20.69
C TYR A 86 8.25 -1.23 21.90
N GLU A 87 7.34 -0.26 21.95
CA GLU A 87 6.33 -0.16 23.01
C GLU A 87 5.41 -1.39 23.03
N ASP A 88 4.92 -1.80 21.86
CA ASP A 88 4.08 -3.00 21.69
C ASP A 88 4.80 -4.33 22.04
N ILE A 89 6.13 -4.35 22.04
CA ILE A 89 6.95 -5.49 22.52
C ILE A 89 7.19 -5.42 24.03
N LEU A 90 7.37 -4.21 24.59
CA LEU A 90 7.68 -3.98 26.00
C LEU A 90 6.45 -4.09 26.91
N GLU A 91 5.27 -3.73 26.41
CA GLU A 91 3.97 -3.91 27.09
C GLU A 91 3.46 -5.35 27.02
N GLY A 92 4.27 -6.30 26.50
CA GLY A 92 3.87 -7.69 26.27
C GLY A 92 3.20 -8.37 27.46
N ASP A 93 1.91 -8.70 27.26
CA ASP A 93 1.31 -9.99 27.65
C ASP A 93 2.05 -11.16 26.96
#